data_AF-A0A9W6HG68-F1
#
_entry.id   AF-A0A9W6HG68-F1
#
_cell.length_a   1.000
_cell.length_b   1.000
_cell.length_c   1.000
_cell.angle_alpha   90.00
_cell.angle_beta   90.00
_cell.angle_gamma   90.00
#
_symmetry.space_group_name_H-M   'P 1'
#
loop_
_entity.id
_entity.type
_entity.pdbx_description
1 polymer ?
#
loop_
_entity_poly.entity_id
_entity_poly.type
_entity_poly.pdbx_seq_one_letter_code
_entity_poly.pdbx_strand_id
1 'polypeptide(L)'
;MAHLPMDAEPLEMRGAGREHRNYAVMAVVLGGLFAFLSSGSALYLFRDTLHYNCSYLFTGESWEAGEWVCADGIGYMVVAVGLGGMSALLVLLGLLVAIGKPSLRGAATLVVLASVSLAWIGWWSFYPATIYTGSRPPGETGLGLWMEAVAPSLAVSVLGLLIGVIGVAVGRRWSLVGATAGACLVCLGTTLQFGIGVSTLAAAGFVAAAGIQRNASR
;
A
#
# COMPACT_ATOMS: atom_id res chain seq x y z
N MET A 1 22.35 57.01 -12.37
CA MET A 1 22.20 55.58 -12.74
C MET A 1 21.43 54.90 -11.64
N ALA A 2 20.13 54.66 -11.85
CA ALA A 2 19.26 54.01 -10.88
C ALA A 2 19.37 52.50 -11.05
N HIS A 3 19.79 51.79 -10.00
CA HIS A 3 19.73 50.34 -9.90
C HIS A 3 18.25 49.92 -9.85
N LEU A 4 17.73 49.36 -10.94
CA LEU A 4 16.45 48.65 -10.91
C LEU A 4 16.69 47.26 -10.28
N PRO A 5 15.90 46.85 -9.26
CA PRO A 5 16.01 45.52 -8.67
C PRO A 5 15.50 44.47 -9.67
N MET A 6 16.37 43.55 -10.06
CA MET A 6 16.18 42.59 -11.16
C MET A 6 15.60 41.24 -10.71
N ASP A 7 14.99 41.14 -9.53
CA ASP A 7 14.66 39.84 -8.90
C ASP A 7 13.19 39.69 -8.48
N ALA A 8 12.26 40.36 -9.16
CA ALA A 8 10.84 40.07 -8.99
C ALA A 8 10.49 38.82 -9.81
N GLU A 9 10.68 37.64 -9.22
CA GLU A 9 10.07 36.40 -9.73
C GLU A 9 8.57 36.67 -9.98
N PRO A 10 8.05 36.42 -11.20
CA PRO A 10 6.64 36.66 -11.51
C PRO A 10 5.75 35.91 -10.51
N LEU A 11 4.81 36.64 -9.89
CA LEU A 11 3.83 36.09 -8.94
C LEU A 11 3.11 34.84 -9.47
N GLU A 12 2.93 34.74 -10.79
CA GLU A 12 2.38 33.56 -11.48
C GLU A 12 3.20 32.28 -11.27
N MET A 13 4.54 32.34 -11.27
CA MET A 13 5.37 31.13 -11.10
C MET A 13 5.30 30.56 -9.68
N ARG A 14 4.98 31.38 -8.68
CA ARG A 14 4.79 30.92 -7.29
C ARG A 14 3.48 30.17 -7.08
N GLY A 15 2.46 30.43 -7.90
CA GLY A 15 1.16 29.74 -7.84
C GLY A 15 1.26 28.29 -8.29
N ALA A 16 1.83 28.05 -9.47
CA ALA A 16 1.88 26.71 -10.09
C ALA A 16 2.62 25.67 -9.22
N GLY A 17 3.72 26.04 -8.56
CA GLY A 17 4.45 25.12 -7.67
C GLY A 17 3.67 24.72 -6.41
N ARG A 18 2.82 25.61 -5.91
CA ARG A 18 1.99 25.37 -4.71
C ARG A 18 0.85 24.40 -5.00
N GLU A 19 0.24 24.50 -6.17
CA GLU A 19 -0.86 23.62 -6.60
C GLU A 19 -0.44 22.15 -6.71
N HIS A 20 0.68 21.87 -7.40
CA HIS A 20 1.19 20.50 -7.54
C HIS A 20 1.51 19.85 -6.20
N ARG A 21 2.06 20.62 -5.25
CA ARG A 21 2.30 20.15 -3.88
C ARG A 21 1.00 19.77 -3.19
N ASN A 22 -0.03 20.61 -3.29
CA ASN A 22 -1.33 20.33 -2.66
C ASN A 22 -1.97 19.05 -3.24
N TYR A 23 -1.88 18.84 -4.55
CA TYR A 23 -2.36 17.60 -5.17
C TYR A 23 -1.59 16.35 -4.72
N ALA A 24 -0.26 16.43 -4.61
CA ALA A 24 0.55 15.32 -4.10
C ALA A 24 0.20 15.00 -2.64
N VAL A 25 0.03 16.01 -1.80
CA VAL A 25 -0.42 15.84 -0.41
C VAL A 25 -1.80 15.20 -0.36
N MET A 26 -2.76 15.68 -1.16
CA MET A 26 -4.10 15.10 -1.24
C MET A 26 -4.08 13.63 -1.68
N ALA A 27 -3.24 13.26 -2.66
CA ALA A 27 -3.10 11.86 -3.06
C ALA A 27 -2.63 10.96 -1.90
N VAL A 28 -1.64 11.42 -1.12
CA VAL A 28 -1.16 10.67 0.07
C VAL A 28 -2.24 10.62 1.15
N VAL A 29 -2.91 11.74 1.45
CA VAL A 29 -3.98 11.80 2.46
C VAL A 29 -5.13 10.86 2.09
N LEU A 30 -5.59 10.89 0.84
CA LEU A 30 -6.67 10.01 0.38
C LEU A 30 -6.24 8.54 0.43
N GLY A 31 -5.04 8.20 -0.03
CA GLY A 31 -4.50 6.84 0.07
C GLY A 31 -4.44 6.35 1.52
N GLY A 32 -3.95 7.19 2.44
CA GLY A 32 -3.90 6.90 3.86
C GLY A 32 -5.27 6.77 4.52
N LEU A 33 -6.23 7.63 4.15
CA LEU A 33 -7.61 7.55 4.64
C LEU A 33 -8.28 6.25 4.19
N PHE A 34 -8.16 5.89 2.92
CA PHE A 34 -8.73 4.64 2.40
C PHE A 34 -8.02 3.41 2.98
N ALA A 35 -6.71 3.46 3.20
CA ALA A 35 -5.97 2.45 3.95
C ALA A 35 -6.51 2.28 5.38
N PHE A 36 -6.77 3.38 6.08
CA PHE A 36 -7.38 3.32 7.42
C PHE A 36 -8.79 2.72 7.40
N LEU A 37 -9.65 3.15 6.47
CA LEU A 37 -11.02 2.65 6.35
C LEU A 37 -11.07 1.16 5.98
N SER A 38 -10.11 0.68 5.19
CA SER A 38 -10.00 -0.75 4.86
C SER A 38 -9.35 -1.60 5.95
N SER A 39 -8.74 -1.01 6.98
CA SER A 39 -8.00 -1.77 8.00
C SER A 39 -8.85 -2.83 8.74
N GLY A 40 -10.16 -2.61 8.86
CA GLY A 40 -11.07 -3.58 9.48
C GLY A 40 -11.16 -4.92 8.72
N SER A 41 -11.04 -4.90 7.38
CA SER A 41 -11.08 -6.14 6.58
C SER A 41 -9.80 -6.96 6.67
N ALA A 42 -8.69 -6.35 7.12
CA ALA A 42 -7.45 -7.07 7.37
C ALA A 42 -7.64 -8.14 8.45
N LEU A 43 -8.46 -7.89 9.48
CA LEU A 43 -8.74 -8.91 10.50
C LEU A 43 -9.43 -10.14 9.90
N TYR A 44 -10.43 -9.93 9.04
CA TYR A 44 -11.11 -11.03 8.34
C TYR A 44 -10.13 -11.85 7.49
N LEU A 45 -9.30 -11.17 6.70
CA LEU A 45 -8.28 -11.84 5.89
C LEU A 45 -7.33 -12.68 6.77
N PHE A 46 -6.79 -12.10 7.83
CA PHE A 46 -5.77 -12.78 8.63
C PHE A 46 -6.35 -13.90 9.49
N ARG A 47 -7.51 -13.70 10.10
CA ARG A 47 -8.14 -14.69 10.98
C ARG A 47 -8.86 -15.77 10.19
N ASP A 48 -9.80 -15.35 9.34
CA ASP A 48 -10.79 -16.27 8.76
C ASP A 48 -10.31 -16.87 7.45
N THR A 49 -9.40 -16.19 6.74
CA THR A 49 -8.87 -16.70 5.45
C THR A 49 -7.45 -17.27 5.58
N LEU A 50 -6.54 -16.61 6.29
CA LEU A 50 -5.14 -17.03 6.42
C LEU A 50 -4.85 -17.80 7.71
N HIS A 51 -5.86 -17.95 8.58
CA HIS A 51 -5.77 -18.73 9.81
C HIS A 51 -4.57 -18.36 10.69
N TYR A 52 -4.27 -17.07 10.79
CA TYR A 52 -3.23 -16.54 11.67
C TYR A 52 -3.57 -16.86 13.12
N ASN A 53 -2.62 -17.51 13.81
CA ASN A 53 -2.79 -17.93 15.20
C ASN A 53 -4.00 -18.86 15.41
N CYS A 54 -4.27 -19.71 14.42
CA CYS A 54 -5.29 -20.75 14.49
C CYS A 54 -4.67 -22.15 14.32
N SER A 55 -5.37 -23.17 14.81
CA SER A 55 -5.06 -24.58 14.62
C SER A 55 -6.32 -25.34 14.25
N TYR A 56 -6.21 -26.25 13.29
CA TYR A 56 -7.29 -27.15 12.92
C TYR A 56 -7.30 -28.35 13.87
N LEU A 57 -8.42 -28.56 14.58
CA LEU A 57 -8.58 -29.59 15.60
C LEU A 57 -9.78 -30.47 15.30
N PHE A 58 -9.64 -31.77 15.53
CA PHE A 58 -10.76 -32.71 15.49
C PHE A 58 -11.47 -32.69 16.84
N THR A 59 -12.70 -32.19 16.88
CA THR A 59 -13.56 -32.27 18.06
C THR A 59 -14.18 -33.66 18.15
N GLY A 60 -14.20 -34.25 19.35
CA GLY A 60 -14.61 -35.64 19.58
C GLY A 60 -16.06 -36.00 19.21
N GLU A 61 -16.88 -35.03 18.81
CA GLU A 61 -18.29 -35.25 18.39
C GLU A 61 -18.41 -35.71 16.94
N SER A 62 -17.43 -35.43 16.08
CA SER A 62 -17.39 -35.93 14.70
C SER A 62 -15.94 -36.12 14.25
N TRP A 63 -15.46 -37.36 14.27
CA TRP A 63 -14.15 -37.75 13.73
C TRP A 63 -14.02 -37.56 12.21
N GLU A 64 -15.09 -37.13 11.54
CA GLU A 64 -15.17 -36.90 10.10
C GLU A 64 -14.90 -35.43 9.69
N ALA A 65 -15.00 -34.47 10.62
CA ALA A 65 -14.75 -33.05 10.32
C ALA A 65 -14.13 -32.33 11.54
N GLY A 66 -12.94 -31.77 11.37
CA GLY A 66 -12.36 -30.84 12.33
C GLY A 66 -12.82 -29.41 12.09
N GLU A 67 -12.49 -28.53 13.03
CA GLU A 67 -12.78 -27.10 12.98
C GLU A 67 -11.55 -26.25 13.25
N TRP A 68 -11.55 -25.01 12.75
CA TRP A 68 -10.53 -24.03 13.03
C TRP A 68 -10.76 -23.41 14.41
N VAL A 69 -9.81 -23.61 15.32
CA VAL A 69 -9.78 -22.96 16.62
C VAL A 69 -8.70 -21.87 16.59
N CYS A 70 -9.15 -20.64 16.75
CA CYS A 70 -8.31 -19.44 16.67
C CYS A 70 -8.08 -18.80 18.04
N ALA A 71 -6.97 -18.08 18.18
CA ALA A 71 -6.72 -17.24 19.33
C ALA A 71 -7.83 -16.19 19.53
N ASP A 72 -7.89 -15.62 20.74
CA ASP A 72 -8.78 -14.52 21.05
C ASP A 72 -8.35 -13.21 20.36
N GLY A 73 -9.13 -12.15 20.54
CA GLY A 73 -8.86 -10.84 19.93
C GLY A 73 -7.47 -10.25 20.23
N ILE A 74 -6.88 -10.59 21.38
CA ILE A 74 -5.55 -10.11 21.79
C ILE A 74 -4.48 -10.67 20.86
N GLY A 75 -4.62 -11.93 20.42
CA GLY A 75 -3.74 -12.57 19.45
C GLY A 75 -3.60 -11.81 18.14
N TYR A 76 -4.58 -10.97 17.77
CA TYR A 76 -4.59 -10.19 16.52
C TYR A 76 -4.08 -8.75 16.69
N MET A 77 -3.78 -8.30 17.91
CA MET A 77 -3.21 -6.97 18.15
C MET A 77 -1.86 -6.80 17.44
N VAL A 78 -1.08 -7.88 17.33
CA VAL A 78 0.21 -7.87 16.61
C VAL A 78 0.02 -7.55 15.12
N VAL A 79 -1.03 -8.08 14.49
CA VAL A 79 -1.37 -7.76 13.09
C VAL A 79 -1.82 -6.31 12.97
N ALA A 80 -2.70 -5.85 13.87
CA ALA A 80 -3.19 -4.47 13.86
C ALA A 80 -2.05 -3.45 14.03
N VAL A 81 -1.16 -3.67 15.00
CA VAL A 81 0.01 -2.80 15.25
C VAL A 81 1.03 -2.92 14.12
N GLY A 82 1.31 -4.14 13.64
CA GLY A 82 2.30 -4.38 12.58
C GLY A 82 1.89 -3.78 11.25
N LEU A 83 0.66 -4.01 10.79
CA LEU A 83 0.15 -3.48 9.53
C LEU A 83 -0.28 -2.02 9.65
N GLY A 84 -1.11 -1.71 10.65
CA GLY A 84 -1.66 -0.37 10.85
C GLY A 84 -0.58 0.63 11.25
N GLY A 85 0.29 0.27 12.19
CA GLY A 85 1.39 1.12 12.64
C GLY A 85 2.40 1.41 11.53
N MET A 86 2.81 0.39 10.76
CA MET A 86 3.73 0.60 9.64
C MET A 86 3.09 1.43 8.53
N SER A 87 1.83 1.17 8.18
CA SER A 87 1.12 1.94 7.14
C SER A 87 0.94 3.39 7.57
N ALA A 88 0.61 3.66 8.84
CA ALA A 88 0.55 5.02 9.38
C ALA A 88 1.91 5.72 9.31
N LEU A 89 3.00 5.04 9.70
CA LEU A 89 4.35 5.57 9.62
C LEU A 89 4.73 5.93 8.18
N LEU A 90 4.50 5.01 7.22
CA LEU A 90 4.79 5.26 5.81
C LEU A 90 3.97 6.42 5.25
N VAL A 91 2.70 6.56 5.64
CA VAL A 91 1.86 7.70 5.24
C VAL A 91 2.42 9.01 5.78
N LEU A 92 2.84 9.06 7.05
CA LEU A 92 3.49 10.24 7.62
C LEU A 92 4.78 10.60 6.87
N LEU A 93 5.63 9.61 6.58
CA LEU A 93 6.84 9.83 5.78
C LEU A 93 6.51 10.33 4.37
N GLY A 94 5.49 9.74 3.73
CA GLY A 94 5.02 10.17 2.42
C GLY A 94 4.49 11.60 2.43
N LEU A 95 3.79 12.02 3.48
CA LEU A 95 3.33 13.41 3.66
C LEU A 95 4.51 14.38 3.80
N LEU A 96 5.53 14.03 4.59
CA LEU A 96 6.75 14.84 4.72
C LEU A 96 7.44 15.04 3.35
N VAL A 97 7.52 13.98 2.54
CA VAL A 97 8.06 14.05 1.18
C VAL A 97 7.13 14.86 0.27
N ALA A 98 5.81 14.70 0.38
CA ALA A 98 4.81 15.38 -0.43
C ALA A 98 4.78 16.90 -0.20
N ILE A 99 5.03 17.36 1.02
CA ILE A 99 5.10 18.79 1.40
C ILE A 99 6.37 19.48 0.85
N GLY A 100 7.41 18.70 0.55
CA GLY A 100 8.65 19.20 -0.02
C GLY A 100 8.50 19.86 -1.40
N LYS A 101 9.56 20.52 -1.87
CA LYS A 101 9.59 21.04 -3.25
C LYS A 101 9.56 19.85 -4.24
N PRO A 102 8.76 19.90 -5.32
CA PRO A 102 8.72 18.83 -6.30
C PRO A 102 10.11 18.52 -6.88
N SER A 103 10.52 17.26 -6.79
CA SER A 103 11.85 16.82 -7.23
C SER A 103 11.83 15.35 -7.65
N LEU A 104 12.78 14.95 -8.50
CA LEU A 104 12.97 13.54 -8.88
C LEU A 104 13.25 12.65 -7.67
N ARG A 105 14.04 13.14 -6.70
CA ARG A 105 14.35 12.40 -5.46
C ARG A 105 13.11 12.18 -4.61
N GLY A 106 12.24 13.18 -4.48
CA GLY A 106 10.96 13.05 -3.79
C GLY A 106 10.05 12.01 -4.46
N ALA A 107 9.91 12.07 -5.79
CA ALA A 107 9.15 11.09 -6.55
C ALA A 107 9.70 9.66 -6.38
N ALA A 108 11.03 9.49 -6.46
CA ALA A 108 11.68 8.19 -6.24
C ALA A 108 11.46 7.68 -4.80
N THR A 109 11.50 8.57 -3.81
CA THR A 109 11.24 8.19 -2.41
C THR A 109 9.80 7.73 -2.22
N LEU A 110 8.83 8.41 -2.82
CA LEU A 110 7.42 7.97 -2.80
C LEU A 110 7.24 6.60 -3.46
N VAL A 111 7.92 6.34 -4.58
CA VAL A 111 7.93 5.00 -5.19
C VAL A 111 8.53 3.96 -4.23
N VAL A 112 9.63 4.27 -3.54
CA VAL A 112 10.22 3.37 -2.54
C VAL A 112 9.22 3.09 -1.40
N LEU A 113 8.51 4.11 -0.90
CA LEU A 113 7.49 3.93 0.13
C LEU A 113 6.33 3.05 -0.36
N ALA A 114 5.93 3.18 -1.63
CA ALA A 114 4.94 2.30 -2.25
C ALA A 114 5.43 0.85 -2.32
N SER A 115 6.68 0.63 -2.76
CA SER A 115 7.30 -0.70 -2.80
C SER A 115 7.38 -1.34 -1.42
N VAL A 116 7.81 -0.58 -0.41
CA VAL A 116 7.89 -1.04 0.99
C VAL A 116 6.49 -1.40 1.49
N SER A 117 5.47 -0.61 1.18
CA SER A 117 4.08 -0.92 1.56
C SER A 117 3.60 -2.25 0.97
N LEU A 118 3.86 -2.50 -0.32
CA LEU A 118 3.48 -3.78 -0.97
C LEU A 118 4.29 -4.96 -0.44
N ALA A 119 5.60 -4.80 -0.26
CA ALA A 119 6.45 -5.83 0.30
C ALA A 119 6.03 -6.20 1.74
N TRP A 120 5.64 -5.19 2.52
CA TRP A 120 5.19 -5.38 3.90
C TRP A 120 3.92 -6.22 3.97
N ILE A 121 2.87 -5.88 3.20
CA ILE A 121 1.64 -6.68 3.19
C ILE A 121 1.83 -8.05 2.53
N GLY A 122 2.72 -8.16 1.55
CA GLY A 122 3.13 -9.44 0.97
C GLY A 122 3.75 -10.35 2.03
N TRP A 123 4.71 -9.85 2.79
CA TRP A 123 5.34 -10.59 3.88
C TRP A 123 4.34 -10.95 4.98
N TRP A 124 3.56 -9.96 5.45
CA TRP A 124 2.60 -10.17 6.52
C TRP A 124 1.45 -11.08 6.14
N SER A 125 1.09 -11.21 4.85
CA SER A 125 0.11 -12.22 4.44
C SER A 125 0.74 -13.60 4.21
N PHE A 126 1.99 -13.65 3.74
CA PHE A 126 2.69 -14.90 3.50
C PHE A 126 3.08 -15.62 4.80
N TYR A 127 3.66 -14.88 5.75
CA TYR A 127 4.11 -15.39 7.04
C TYR A 127 3.03 -16.16 7.84
N PRO A 128 1.81 -15.62 8.08
CA PRO A 128 0.74 -16.33 8.77
C PRO A 128 0.37 -17.59 8.01
N ALA A 129 0.07 -17.45 6.72
CA ALA A 129 -0.41 -18.55 5.89
C ALA A 129 0.56 -19.74 5.88
N THR A 130 1.87 -19.49 5.88
CA THR A 130 2.89 -20.53 5.69
C THR A 130 3.60 -20.96 6.97
N ILE A 131 4.06 -20.01 7.78
CA ILE A 131 4.98 -20.24 8.90
C ILE A 131 4.23 -20.22 10.24
N TYR A 132 3.18 -19.40 10.36
CA TYR A 132 2.55 -19.08 11.64
C TYR A 132 1.05 -19.46 11.68
N THR A 133 0.79 -20.73 11.38
CA THR A 133 -0.49 -21.42 11.59
C THR A 133 -0.17 -22.82 12.12
N GLY A 134 -1.00 -23.31 13.04
CA GLY A 134 -0.85 -24.63 13.65
C GLY A 134 -1.15 -25.78 12.70
N SER A 135 -1.75 -26.85 13.24
CA SER A 135 -2.22 -27.98 12.43
C SER A 135 -3.20 -27.50 11.36
N ARG A 136 -3.15 -28.13 10.18
CA ARG A 136 -4.02 -27.85 9.03
C ARG A 136 -4.83 -29.09 8.66
N PRO A 137 -5.95 -28.93 7.95
CA PRO A 137 -6.66 -30.05 7.35
C PRO A 137 -5.73 -30.89 6.45
N PRO A 138 -5.95 -32.21 6.36
CA PRO A 138 -5.20 -33.06 5.43
C PRO A 138 -5.29 -32.54 3.98
N GLY A 139 -4.14 -32.44 3.31
CA GLY A 139 -4.07 -31.99 1.92
C GLY A 139 -4.01 -30.47 1.72
N GLU A 140 -4.26 -29.67 2.77
CA GLU A 140 -4.11 -28.22 2.70
C GLU A 140 -2.67 -27.79 2.97
N THR A 141 -2.17 -26.85 2.17
CA THR A 141 -0.85 -26.24 2.40
C THR A 141 -1.00 -24.75 2.59
N GLY A 142 -0.19 -24.19 3.49
CA GLY A 142 -0.17 -22.75 3.73
C GLY A 142 0.16 -21.92 2.49
N LEU A 143 1.03 -22.44 1.62
CA LEU A 143 1.37 -21.78 0.36
C LEU A 143 0.17 -21.80 -0.61
N GLY A 144 -0.53 -22.93 -0.72
CA GLY A 144 -1.73 -23.04 -1.55
C GLY A 144 -2.80 -22.03 -1.13
N LEU A 145 -3.06 -21.95 0.18
CA LEU A 145 -4.00 -20.98 0.76
C LEU A 145 -3.62 -19.53 0.42
N TRP A 146 -2.35 -19.15 0.60
CA TRP A 146 -1.88 -17.81 0.26
C TRP A 146 -1.97 -17.49 -1.24
N MET A 147 -1.62 -18.48 -2.08
CA MET A 147 -1.68 -18.36 -3.54
C MET A 147 -3.11 -18.18 -4.05
N GLU A 148 -4.09 -18.78 -3.39
CA GLU A 148 -5.50 -18.60 -3.73
C GLU A 148 -6.05 -17.26 -3.21
N ALA A 149 -5.78 -16.94 -1.94
CA ALA A 149 -6.41 -15.82 -1.26
C ALA A 149 -5.79 -14.44 -1.56
N VAL A 150 -4.47 -14.37 -1.76
CA VAL A 150 -3.73 -13.09 -1.74
C VAL A 150 -2.89 -12.87 -2.99
N ALA A 151 -2.24 -13.91 -3.52
CA ALA A 151 -1.31 -13.76 -4.63
C ALA A 151 -1.90 -13.06 -5.88
N PRO A 152 -3.15 -13.31 -6.31
CA PRO A 152 -3.70 -12.62 -7.49
C PRO A 152 -3.83 -11.12 -7.27
N SER A 153 -4.33 -10.73 -6.10
CA SER A 153 -4.46 -9.33 -5.68
C SER A 153 -3.11 -8.64 -5.62
N LEU A 154 -2.12 -9.27 -4.96
CA LEU A 154 -0.77 -8.73 -4.83
C LEU A 154 -0.06 -8.64 -6.18
N ALA A 155 -0.22 -9.62 -7.07
CA ALA A 155 0.37 -9.61 -8.41
C ALA A 155 -0.15 -8.44 -9.24
N VAL A 156 -1.46 -8.17 -9.22
CA VAL A 156 -2.05 -7.01 -9.89
C VAL A 156 -1.55 -5.70 -9.29
N SER A 157 -1.43 -5.61 -7.96
CA SER A 157 -0.86 -4.42 -7.30
C SER A 157 0.62 -4.20 -7.64
N VAL A 158 1.43 -5.26 -7.70
CA VAL A 158 2.84 -5.18 -8.10
C VAL A 158 2.95 -4.74 -9.56
N LEU A 159 2.12 -5.26 -10.45
CA LEU A 159 2.08 -4.81 -11.85
C LEU A 159 1.73 -3.31 -11.94
N GLY A 160 0.75 -2.86 -11.16
CA GLY A 160 0.39 -1.45 -11.05
C GLY A 160 1.56 -0.58 -10.57
N LEU A 161 2.26 -1.02 -9.53
CA LEU A 161 3.48 -0.35 -9.05
C LEU A 161 4.55 -0.27 -10.16
N LEU A 162 4.83 -1.36 -10.87
CA LEU A 162 5.82 -1.38 -11.94
C LEU A 162 5.46 -0.40 -13.07
N ILE A 163 4.19 -0.34 -13.47
CA ILE A 163 3.71 0.64 -14.46
C ILE A 163 3.91 2.07 -13.94
N GLY A 164 3.60 2.32 -12.67
CA GLY A 164 3.84 3.62 -12.02
C GLY A 164 5.31 4.01 -12.00
N VAL A 165 6.20 3.07 -11.64
CA VAL A 165 7.67 3.26 -11.63
C VAL A 165 8.17 3.59 -13.03
N ILE A 166 7.76 2.82 -14.04
CA ILE A 166 8.14 3.05 -15.43
C ILE A 166 7.66 4.43 -15.88
N GLY A 167 6.41 4.81 -15.55
CA GLY A 167 5.89 6.15 -15.85
C GLY A 167 6.75 7.26 -15.26
N VAL A 168 7.13 7.16 -13.99
CA VAL A 168 8.01 8.12 -13.30
C VAL A 168 9.41 8.17 -13.94
N ALA A 169 9.93 7.03 -14.40
CA ALA A 169 11.25 6.90 -15.00
C ALA A 169 11.35 7.43 -16.45
N VAL A 170 10.36 7.11 -17.30
CA VAL A 170 10.37 7.43 -18.75
C VAL A 170 10.35 8.93 -19.04
N GLY A 171 9.82 9.74 -18.12
CA GLY A 171 9.99 11.19 -18.15
C GLY A 171 8.75 11.98 -17.75
N ARG A 172 8.90 13.30 -17.75
CA ARG A 172 7.91 14.24 -17.20
C ARG A 172 6.52 14.09 -17.82
N ARG A 173 6.45 14.04 -19.15
CA ARG A 173 5.18 13.99 -19.92
C ARG A 173 4.35 12.73 -19.67
N TRP A 174 4.99 11.60 -19.38
CA TRP A 174 4.32 10.31 -19.20
C TRP A 174 4.13 9.93 -17.73
N SER A 175 4.81 10.63 -16.82
CA SER A 175 4.78 10.32 -15.39
C SER A 175 3.39 10.32 -14.78
N LEU A 176 2.54 11.30 -15.12
CA LEU A 176 1.19 11.38 -14.58
C LEU A 176 0.29 10.24 -15.10
N VAL A 177 0.39 9.94 -16.41
CA VAL A 177 -0.41 8.87 -17.04
C VAL A 177 -0.01 7.51 -16.47
N GLY A 178 1.29 7.20 -16.42
CA GLY A 178 1.80 5.94 -15.89
C GLY A 178 1.52 5.79 -14.39
N ALA A 179 1.71 6.84 -13.60
CA ALA A 179 1.38 6.81 -12.17
C ALA A 179 -0.12 6.64 -11.92
N THR A 180 -0.98 7.31 -12.69
CA THR A 180 -2.44 7.18 -12.54
C THR A 180 -2.88 5.77 -12.92
N ALA A 181 -2.43 5.24 -14.06
CA ALA A 181 -2.72 3.87 -14.47
C ALA A 181 -2.20 2.85 -13.44
N GLY A 182 -0.99 3.07 -12.93
CA GLY A 182 -0.39 2.24 -11.88
C GLY A 182 -1.19 2.25 -10.58
N ALA A 183 -1.58 3.44 -10.09
CA ALA A 183 -2.41 3.59 -8.91
C ALA A 183 -3.79 2.93 -9.09
N CYS A 184 -4.43 3.09 -10.25
CA CYS A 184 -5.69 2.42 -10.56
C CYS A 184 -5.56 0.89 -10.53
N LEU A 185 -4.46 0.34 -11.06
CA LEU A 185 -4.19 -1.10 -10.98
C LEU A 185 -3.92 -1.57 -9.54
N VAL A 186 -3.23 -0.77 -8.73
CA VAL A 186 -3.08 -1.08 -7.29
C VAL A 186 -4.44 -1.12 -6.59
N CYS A 187 -5.32 -0.16 -6.88
CA CYS A 187 -6.70 -0.16 -6.38
C CYS A 187 -7.48 -1.39 -6.88
N LEU A 188 -7.37 -1.74 -8.16
CA LEU A 188 -8.00 -2.95 -8.72
C LEU A 188 -7.53 -4.22 -8.00
N GLY A 189 -6.20 -4.37 -7.81
CA GLY A 189 -5.65 -5.46 -7.03
C GLY A 189 -6.28 -5.51 -5.63
N THR A 190 -6.38 -4.37 -4.96
CA THR A 190 -7.03 -4.26 -3.65
C THR A 190 -8.49 -4.74 -3.66
N THR A 191 -9.26 -4.47 -4.72
CA THR A 191 -10.66 -4.94 -4.78
C THR A 191 -10.78 -6.46 -4.90
N LEU A 192 -9.76 -7.16 -5.41
CA LEU A 192 -9.75 -8.62 -5.46
C LEU A 192 -9.57 -9.27 -4.08
N GLN A 193 -8.88 -8.59 -3.17
CA GLN A 193 -8.71 -9.00 -1.79
C GLN A 193 -8.68 -7.77 -0.89
N PHE A 194 -9.86 -7.33 -0.44
CA PHE A 194 -9.97 -6.05 0.28
C PHE A 194 -9.17 -6.02 1.58
N GLY A 195 -8.87 -7.19 2.17
CA GLY A 195 -8.05 -7.31 3.39
C GLY A 195 -6.61 -6.82 3.26
N ILE A 196 -6.07 -6.66 2.04
CA ILE A 196 -4.73 -6.06 1.85
C ILE A 196 -4.75 -4.53 1.72
N GLY A 197 -5.95 -3.92 1.74
CA GLY A 197 -6.18 -2.49 1.51
C GLY A 197 -5.40 -1.56 2.43
N VAL A 198 -5.15 -1.98 3.67
CA VAL A 198 -4.42 -1.20 4.68
C VAL A 198 -3.04 -0.76 4.22
N SER A 199 -2.40 -1.50 3.30
CA SER A 199 -1.09 -1.14 2.76
C SER A 199 -1.14 -0.81 1.27
N THR A 200 -1.98 -1.48 0.48
CA THR A 200 -2.06 -1.23 -0.97
C THR A 200 -2.68 0.12 -1.31
N LEU A 201 -3.66 0.62 -0.55
CA LEU A 201 -4.28 1.92 -0.81
C LEU A 201 -3.34 3.08 -0.46
N ALA A 202 -2.51 2.92 0.57
CA ALA A 202 -1.40 3.83 0.85
C ALA A 202 -0.39 3.81 -0.31
N ALA A 203 -0.01 2.61 -0.80
CA ALA A 203 0.86 2.47 -1.96
C ALA A 203 0.31 3.17 -3.21
N ALA A 204 -0.99 3.03 -3.50
CA ALA A 204 -1.64 3.74 -4.61
C ALA A 204 -1.53 5.26 -4.47
N GLY A 205 -1.76 5.79 -3.26
CA GLY A 205 -1.57 7.21 -2.95
C GLY A 205 -0.13 7.68 -3.18
N PHE A 206 0.87 6.89 -2.77
CA PHE A 206 2.27 7.20 -3.01
C PHE A 206 2.65 7.17 -4.50
N VAL A 207 2.15 6.18 -5.27
CA VAL A 207 2.38 6.12 -6.72
C VAL A 207 1.80 7.35 -7.41
N ALA A 208 0.55 7.71 -7.10
CA ALA A 208 -0.08 8.91 -7.65
C ALA A 208 0.70 10.18 -7.29
N ALA A 209 1.08 10.34 -6.02
CA ALA A 209 1.89 11.47 -5.55
C ALA A 209 3.26 11.53 -6.25
N ALA A 210 3.91 10.40 -6.49
CA ALA A 210 5.18 10.32 -7.21
C ALA A 210 5.05 10.84 -8.65
N GLY A 211 3.98 10.46 -9.36
CA GLY A 211 3.67 10.98 -10.69
C GLY A 211 3.48 12.50 -10.69
N ILE A 212 2.73 13.03 -9.73
CA ILE A 212 2.50 14.48 -9.58
C ILE A 212 3.81 15.22 -9.31
N GLN A 213 4.64 14.72 -8.40
CA GLN A 213 5.95 15.33 -8.11
C GLN A 213 6.89 15.28 -9.31
N ARG A 214 6.92 14.16 -10.04
CA ARG A 214 7.75 14.00 -11.22
C ARG A 214 7.31 14.95 -12.34
N ASN A 215 6.01 15.06 -12.58
CA ASN A 215 5.44 15.97 -13.57
C ASN A 215 5.71 17.45 -13.25
N ALA A 216 5.88 17.79 -11.96
CA ALA A 216 6.20 19.14 -11.52
C ALA A 216 7.70 19.44 -11.42
N SER A 217 8.55 18.41 -11.35
CA SER A 217 10.01 18.57 -11.28
C SER A 217 10.56 19.23 -12.56
N ARG A 218 11.38 20.29 -12.39
CA ARG A 218 12.09 20.95 -13.49
C ARG A 218 13.29 20.11 -13.92
#